data_AF-A0ABD6FZ62-F1
#
_entry.id   AF-A0ABD6FZ62-F1
#
_cell.length_a   1.000
_cell.length_b   1.000
_cell.length_c   1.000
_cell.angle_alpha   90.00
_cell.angle_beta   90.00
_cell.angle_gamma   90.00
#
_symmetry.space_group_name_H-M   'P 1'
#
loop_
_entity.id
_entity.type
_entity.pdbx_description
1 polymer ?
#
loop_
_entity_poly.entity_id
_entity_poly.type
_entity_poly.pdbx_seq_one_letter_code
_entity_poly.pdbx_strand_id
1 'polypeptide(L)'
;MHLQDQTYGEGVPLGRRRGWVILLAVVGLALLASRLFRPAGEADLILPGPGVTEVIPLSHYFPPLAQTPGDTAVYVLDSGQPGGTAVILGGTHADELAGIVTAVLVVENAQPRQGRLFVIPHANASAITHTLPMEGTPHRVTIPLPDGSARTFRVGSRLTNPLHQWPDPVVYVHAASGQQLSGSDTRNLNRSYPGRPDGTLTERVAYAI
;
A
#
# COMPACT_ATOMS: atom_id res chain seq x y z
N MET A 1 9.55 66.54 20.87
CA MET A 1 9.76 65.08 20.85
C MET A 1 8.91 64.55 19.69
N HIS A 2 9.54 64.38 18.53
CA HIS A 2 8.89 64.09 17.24
C HIS A 2 8.63 62.59 17.15
N LEU A 3 7.37 62.20 17.03
CA LEU A 3 6.98 60.83 16.67
C LEU A 3 7.30 60.63 15.19
N GLN A 4 8.18 59.69 14.88
CA GLN A 4 8.47 59.27 13.51
C GLN A 4 7.32 58.38 13.02
N ASP A 5 6.62 58.85 11.98
CA ASP A 5 5.74 58.03 11.16
C ASP A 5 6.58 56.93 10.49
N GLN A 6 6.40 55.68 10.93
CA GLN A 6 6.85 54.52 10.19
C GLN A 6 5.89 54.29 9.02
N THR A 7 6.27 54.78 7.85
CA THR A 7 5.63 54.39 6.58
C THR A 7 5.87 52.90 6.36
N TYR A 8 4.81 52.10 6.56
CA TYR A 8 4.76 50.73 6.04
C TYR A 8 4.99 50.81 4.53
N GLY A 9 6.10 50.25 4.05
CA GLY A 9 6.47 50.26 2.64
C GLY A 9 5.34 49.65 1.79
N GLU A 10 4.83 50.44 0.84
CA GLU A 10 3.89 49.97 -0.16
C GLU A 10 4.53 48.80 -0.92
N GLY A 11 3.95 47.60 -0.78
CA GLY A 11 4.38 46.43 -1.51
C GLY A 11 4.29 46.70 -3.01
N VAL A 12 5.41 46.63 -3.71
CA VAL A 12 5.49 46.82 -5.16
C VAL A 12 4.47 45.88 -5.83
N PRO A 13 3.46 46.40 -6.57
CA PRO A 13 2.47 45.55 -7.20
C PRO A 13 3.16 44.64 -8.21
N LEU A 14 3.08 43.32 -7.99
CA LEU A 14 3.51 42.33 -8.96
C LEU A 14 2.73 42.56 -10.25
N GLY A 15 3.38 43.15 -11.26
CA GLY A 15 2.77 43.42 -12.55
C GLY A 15 2.13 42.13 -13.11
N ARG A 16 0.92 42.23 -13.68
CA ARG A 16 0.08 41.10 -14.12
C ARG A 16 0.84 40.01 -14.88
N ARG A 17 1.85 40.37 -15.67
CA ARG A 17 2.75 39.43 -16.37
C ARG A 17 3.61 38.57 -15.43
N ARG A 18 4.18 39.16 -14.37
CA ARG A 18 4.95 38.43 -13.34
C ARG A 18 4.07 37.45 -12.57
N GLY A 19 2.82 37.85 -12.26
CA GLY A 19 1.83 36.96 -11.64
C GLY A 19 1.55 35.71 -12.50
N TRP A 20 1.34 35.88 -13.80
CA TRP A 20 1.16 34.75 -14.72
C TRP A 20 2.39 33.85 -14.82
N VAL A 21 3.60 34.42 -14.87
CA VAL A 21 4.84 33.63 -14.90
C VAL A 21 4.98 32.78 -13.63
N ILE A 22 4.73 33.36 -12.45
CA ILE A 22 4.78 32.63 -11.18
C ILE A 22 3.73 31.53 -11.16
N LEU A 23 2.49 31.82 -11.56
CA LEU A 23 1.41 30.83 -11.61
C LEU A 23 1.78 29.65 -12.52
N LEU A 24 2.27 29.94 -13.73
CA LEU A 24 2.68 28.89 -14.68
C LEU A 24 3.87 28.08 -14.15
N ALA A 25 4.82 28.71 -13.45
CA ALA A 25 5.92 28.01 -12.80
C ALA A 25 5.42 27.08 -11.67
N VAL A 26 4.49 27.54 -10.84
CA VAL A 26 3.87 26.73 -9.77
C VAL A 26 3.09 25.56 -10.35
N VAL A 27 2.28 25.79 -11.39
CA VAL A 27 1.54 24.73 -12.09
C VAL A 27 2.50 23.72 -12.72
N GLY A 28 3.56 24.20 -13.38
CA GLY A 28 4.60 23.34 -13.95
C GLY A 28 5.30 22.48 -12.91
N LEU A 29 5.65 23.07 -11.76
CA LEU A 29 6.26 22.36 -10.63
C LEU A 29 5.29 21.33 -10.04
N ALA A 30 4.02 21.69 -9.85
CA ALA A 30 2.98 20.78 -9.36
C ALA A 30 2.77 19.59 -10.30
N LEU A 31 2.73 19.83 -11.62
CA LEU A 31 2.63 18.77 -12.62
C LEU A 31 3.87 17.86 -12.62
N LEU A 32 5.07 18.42 -12.45
CA LEU A 32 6.30 17.64 -12.36
C LEU A 32 6.30 16.79 -11.08
N ALA A 33 5.98 17.39 -9.93
CA ALA A 33 5.90 16.71 -8.64
C ALA A 33 4.82 15.63 -8.64
N SER A 34 3.69 15.82 -9.33
CA SER A 34 2.61 14.83 -9.42
C SER A 34 3.07 13.47 -9.96
N ARG A 35 4.14 13.44 -10.77
CA ARG A 35 4.72 12.20 -11.29
C ARG A 35 5.30 11.32 -10.18
N LEU A 36 5.75 11.91 -9.07
CA LEU A 36 6.24 11.19 -7.89
C LEU A 36 5.11 10.53 -7.10
N PHE A 37 3.88 11.02 -7.25
CA PHE A 37 2.68 10.51 -6.58
C PHE A 37 1.82 9.62 -7.48
N ARG A 38 2.25 9.37 -8.73
CA ARG A 38 1.55 8.40 -9.58
C ARG A 38 1.73 7.01 -8.98
N PRO A 39 0.66 6.21 -8.91
CA PRO A 39 0.77 4.81 -8.54
C PRO A 39 1.83 4.14 -9.42
N ALA A 40 2.92 3.70 -8.82
CA ALA A 40 4.01 3.13 -9.60
C ALA A 40 3.53 1.75 -10.11
N GLY A 41 3.55 1.55 -11.43
CA GLY A 41 2.76 0.48 -12.08
C GLY A 41 3.26 -0.96 -11.97
N GLU A 42 4.54 -1.21 -11.66
CA GLU A 42 5.09 -2.57 -11.69
C GLU A 42 5.20 -3.22 -10.30
N ALA A 43 4.42 -4.28 -10.04
CA ALA A 43 4.52 -5.07 -8.80
C ALA A 43 5.95 -5.56 -8.54
N ASP A 44 6.28 -5.82 -7.27
CA ASP A 44 7.57 -6.44 -6.94
C ASP A 44 7.68 -7.82 -7.59
N LEU A 45 8.86 -8.16 -8.09
CA LEU A 45 9.11 -9.46 -8.69
C LEU A 45 9.16 -10.53 -7.60
N ILE A 46 8.19 -11.44 -7.66
CA ILE A 46 8.08 -12.62 -6.80
C ILE A 46 8.11 -13.84 -7.70
N LEU A 47 9.14 -14.67 -7.56
CA LEU A 47 9.31 -15.86 -8.39
C LEU A 47 8.66 -17.07 -7.68
N PRO A 48 7.69 -17.76 -8.29
CA PRO A 48 7.18 -19.00 -7.71
C PRO A 48 8.31 -20.03 -7.57
N GLY A 49 8.60 -20.42 -6.33
CA GLY A 49 9.59 -21.45 -6.04
C GLY A 49 9.10 -22.87 -6.35
N PRO A 50 9.96 -23.89 -6.21
CA PRO A 50 9.61 -25.28 -6.50
C PRO A 50 8.49 -25.86 -5.62
N GLY A 51 8.21 -25.25 -4.46
CA GLY A 51 7.10 -25.68 -3.59
C GLY A 51 5.76 -25.07 -3.94
N VAL A 52 5.71 -24.08 -4.84
CA VAL A 52 4.45 -23.44 -5.27
C VAL A 52 3.74 -24.36 -6.24
N THR A 53 2.59 -24.85 -5.85
CA THR A 53 1.73 -25.72 -6.66
C THR A 53 0.73 -24.92 -7.48
N GLU A 54 0.30 -23.75 -6.97
CA GLU A 54 -0.67 -22.89 -7.65
C GLU A 54 -0.48 -21.42 -7.24
N VAL A 55 -0.83 -20.50 -8.14
CA VAL A 55 -0.95 -19.07 -7.85
C VAL A 55 -2.34 -18.65 -8.26
N ILE A 56 -3.17 -18.32 -7.28
CA ILE A 56 -4.56 -17.92 -7.50
C ILE A 56 -4.75 -16.46 -7.04
N PRO A 57 -5.64 -15.69 -7.69
CA PRO A 57 -6.00 -14.38 -7.17
C PRO A 57 -6.84 -14.53 -5.89
N LEU A 58 -6.79 -13.55 -4.99
CA LEU A 58 -7.63 -13.50 -3.78
C LEU A 58 -9.12 -13.50 -4.15
N SER A 59 -9.46 -12.96 -5.33
CA SER A 59 -10.80 -13.01 -5.90
C SER A 59 -11.32 -14.43 -6.19
N HIS A 60 -10.46 -15.47 -6.16
CA HIS A 60 -10.91 -16.86 -6.11
C HIS A 60 -11.83 -17.11 -4.91
N TYR A 61 -11.48 -16.56 -3.73
CA TYR A 61 -12.24 -16.72 -2.49
C TYR A 61 -13.38 -15.71 -2.38
N PHE A 62 -13.21 -14.53 -2.97
CA PHE A 62 -14.25 -13.50 -2.99
C PHE A 62 -14.32 -12.79 -4.36
N PRO A 63 -15.17 -13.27 -5.28
CA PRO A 63 -15.23 -12.79 -6.67
C PRO A 63 -15.36 -11.27 -6.85
N PRO A 64 -16.06 -10.50 -5.98
CA PRO A 64 -16.15 -9.05 -6.12
C PRO A 64 -14.82 -8.28 -6.02
N LEU A 65 -13.72 -8.92 -5.61
CA LEU A 65 -12.38 -8.33 -5.67
C LEU A 65 -11.74 -8.40 -7.05
N ALA A 66 -12.25 -9.22 -7.97
CA ALA A 66 -11.66 -9.37 -9.29
C ALA A 66 -11.51 -8.02 -10.00
N GLN A 67 -10.33 -7.77 -10.56
CA GLN A 67 -9.97 -6.51 -11.24
C GLN A 67 -10.00 -5.26 -10.36
N THR A 68 -10.12 -5.39 -9.03
CA THR A 68 -9.97 -4.28 -8.10
C THR A 68 -8.52 -4.16 -7.62
N PRO A 69 -8.09 -3.00 -7.08
CA PRO A 69 -6.77 -2.84 -6.46
C PRO A 69 -6.56 -3.68 -5.18
N GLY A 70 -7.59 -4.37 -4.69
CA GLY A 70 -7.49 -5.30 -3.56
C GLY A 70 -7.28 -6.76 -3.97
N ASP A 71 -7.33 -7.08 -5.27
CA ASP A 71 -7.02 -8.43 -5.75
C ASP A 71 -5.51 -8.66 -5.68
N THR A 72 -5.09 -9.65 -4.90
CA THR A 72 -3.69 -9.96 -4.66
C THR A 72 -3.43 -11.44 -4.91
N ALA A 73 -2.19 -11.80 -5.22
CA ALA A 73 -1.81 -13.19 -5.45
C ALA A 73 -1.75 -13.96 -4.13
N VAL A 74 -2.40 -15.13 -4.10
CA VAL A 74 -2.29 -16.16 -3.07
C VAL A 74 -1.44 -17.29 -3.66
N TYR A 75 -0.26 -17.48 -3.10
CA TYR A 75 0.64 -18.57 -3.48
C TYR A 75 0.30 -19.78 -2.63
N VAL A 76 -0.11 -20.87 -3.28
CA VAL A 76 -0.44 -22.14 -2.63
C VAL A 76 0.76 -23.06 -2.75
N LEU A 77 1.28 -23.50 -1.60
CA LEU A 77 2.33 -24.50 -1.51
C LEU A 77 1.73 -25.74 -0.85
N ASP A 78 1.43 -26.77 -1.64
CA ASP A 78 0.84 -28.03 -1.16
C ASP A 78 1.83 -29.18 -1.28
N SER A 79 2.07 -29.89 -0.18
CA SER A 79 2.89 -31.10 -0.17
C SER A 79 2.20 -32.32 -0.82
N GLY A 80 0.88 -32.28 -0.98
CA GLY A 80 0.05 -33.43 -1.35
C GLY A 80 -0.09 -34.49 -0.24
N GLN A 81 0.54 -34.28 0.92
CA GLN A 81 0.47 -35.17 2.09
C GLN A 81 -0.44 -34.55 3.16
N PRO A 82 -1.37 -35.32 3.77
CA PRO A 82 -2.24 -34.81 4.83
C PRO A 82 -1.45 -34.19 5.97
N GLY A 83 -1.82 -32.99 6.42
CA GLY A 83 -1.11 -32.26 7.47
C GLY A 83 -1.77 -30.93 7.83
N GLY A 84 -1.06 -30.14 8.64
CA GLY A 84 -1.51 -28.82 9.04
C GLY A 84 -1.62 -27.84 7.87
N THR A 85 -2.50 -26.86 8.01
CA THR A 85 -2.62 -25.74 7.07
C THR A 85 -2.28 -24.45 7.79
N ALA A 86 -1.46 -23.61 7.18
CA ALA A 86 -1.14 -22.29 7.70
C ALA A 86 -1.26 -21.20 6.62
N VAL A 87 -1.62 -20.00 7.06
CA VAL A 87 -1.63 -18.79 6.23
C VAL A 87 -0.48 -17.88 6.68
N ILE A 88 0.30 -17.37 5.74
CA ILE A 88 1.38 -16.42 5.97
C ILE A 88 1.06 -15.13 5.24
N LEU A 89 0.89 -14.06 6.00
CA LEU A 89 0.57 -12.73 5.48
C LEU A 89 1.79 -11.82 5.59
N GLY A 90 2.23 -11.31 4.45
CA GLY A 90 3.11 -10.14 4.34
C GLY A 90 2.31 -8.92 3.91
N GLY A 91 2.80 -7.72 4.19
CA GLY A 91 2.24 -6.51 3.59
C GLY A 91 0.80 -6.18 4.04
N THR A 92 0.41 -6.56 5.26
CA THR A 92 -0.80 -6.02 5.90
C THR A 92 -0.74 -4.49 5.93
N HIS A 93 0.44 -4.00 6.28
CA HIS A 93 0.90 -2.64 6.00
C HIS A 93 2.08 -2.74 5.03
N ALA A 94 2.04 -1.98 3.95
CA ALA A 94 3.03 -2.10 2.88
C ALA A 94 4.34 -1.33 3.15
N ASP A 95 4.40 -0.55 4.25
CA ASP A 95 5.62 0.08 4.77
C ASP A 95 6.41 -0.84 5.72
N GLU A 96 5.89 -2.02 6.08
CA GLU A 96 6.52 -3.00 6.97
C GLU A 96 7.27 -4.09 6.17
N LEU A 97 8.39 -3.73 5.52
CA LEU A 97 9.09 -4.60 4.55
C LEU A 97 9.51 -5.97 5.07
N ALA A 98 9.86 -6.10 6.36
CA ALA A 98 10.36 -7.36 6.90
C ALA A 98 9.36 -8.50 6.67
N GLY A 99 8.06 -8.27 6.91
CA GLY A 99 7.02 -9.27 6.69
C GLY A 99 6.82 -9.60 5.21
N ILE A 100 6.90 -8.60 4.33
CA ILE A 100 6.82 -8.80 2.88
C ILE A 100 7.99 -9.67 2.40
N VAL A 101 9.22 -9.30 2.74
CA VAL A 101 10.42 -10.03 2.33
C VAL A 101 10.41 -11.46 2.89
N THR A 102 9.99 -11.67 4.15
CA THR A 102 9.82 -13.01 4.69
C THR A 102 8.81 -13.84 3.88
N ALA A 103 7.64 -13.29 3.56
CA ALA A 103 6.65 -13.98 2.74
C ALA A 103 7.19 -14.31 1.33
N VAL A 104 7.93 -13.39 0.70
CA VAL A 104 8.60 -13.62 -0.59
C VAL A 104 9.62 -14.75 -0.49
N LEU A 105 10.46 -14.77 0.55
CA LEU A 105 11.45 -15.84 0.76
C LEU A 105 10.77 -17.20 0.93
N VAL A 106 9.63 -17.26 1.61
CA VAL A 106 8.83 -18.49 1.73
C VAL A 106 8.32 -18.92 0.36
N VAL A 107 7.72 -18.02 -0.42
CA VAL A 107 7.22 -18.33 -1.78
C VAL A 107 8.33 -18.86 -2.69
N GLU A 108 9.51 -18.25 -2.63
CA GLU A 108 10.62 -18.57 -3.52
C GLU A 108 11.39 -19.84 -3.14
N ASN A 109 11.38 -20.24 -1.87
CA ASN A 109 12.30 -21.28 -1.38
C ASN A 109 11.63 -22.42 -0.61
N ALA A 110 10.47 -22.20 0.02
CA ALA A 110 9.86 -23.22 0.86
C ALA A 110 9.30 -24.37 0.04
N GLN A 111 9.46 -25.59 0.55
CA GLN A 111 8.86 -26.81 0.03
C GLN A 111 8.26 -27.58 1.21
N PRO A 112 6.94 -27.45 1.45
CA PRO A 112 6.27 -28.16 2.53
C PRO A 112 6.46 -29.67 2.36
N ARG A 113 6.88 -30.35 3.43
CA ARG A 113 6.98 -31.83 3.44
C ARG A 113 5.65 -32.50 3.79
N GLN A 114 4.79 -31.80 4.52
CA GLN A 114 3.48 -32.26 4.96
C GLN A 114 2.54 -31.06 5.14
N GLY A 115 1.27 -31.19 4.75
CA GLY A 115 0.30 -30.10 4.82
C GLY A 115 0.43 -29.06 3.70
N ARG A 116 -0.11 -27.86 3.96
CA ARG A 116 -0.23 -26.78 2.97
C ARG A 116 0.05 -25.40 3.57
N LEU A 117 0.67 -24.52 2.78
CA LEU A 117 0.83 -23.10 3.09
C LEU A 117 0.08 -22.26 2.06
N PHE A 118 -0.66 -21.26 2.55
CA PHE A 118 -1.17 -20.16 1.73
C PHE A 118 -0.36 -18.91 2.06
N VAL A 119 0.33 -18.35 1.09
CA VAL A 119 1.22 -17.21 1.31
C VAL A 119 0.71 -16.02 0.50
N ILE A 120 0.49 -14.89 1.19
CA ILE A 120 0.03 -13.64 0.58
C ILE A 120 1.06 -12.55 0.90
N PRO A 121 2.07 -12.32 0.03
CA PRO A 121 3.15 -11.37 0.32
C PRO A 121 2.69 -9.91 0.42
N HIS A 122 1.60 -9.57 -0.27
CA HIS A 122 0.98 -8.24 -0.26
C HIS A 122 -0.50 -8.35 0.11
N ALA A 123 -0.79 -8.60 1.40
CA ALA A 123 -2.16 -8.73 1.90
C ALA A 123 -3.00 -7.46 1.61
N ASN A 124 -2.41 -6.28 1.73
CA ASN A 124 -3.00 -5.03 1.25
C ASN A 124 -2.32 -4.58 -0.06
N ALA A 125 -2.66 -5.21 -1.18
CA ALA A 125 -2.09 -4.88 -2.48
C ALA A 125 -2.31 -3.40 -2.88
N SER A 126 -3.40 -2.77 -2.44
CA SER A 126 -3.60 -1.35 -2.69
C SER A 126 -2.56 -0.48 -1.98
N ALA A 127 -2.10 -0.86 -0.80
CA ALA A 127 -1.21 -0.03 0.01
C ALA A 127 0.21 0.08 -0.58
N ILE A 128 0.63 -0.89 -1.41
CA ILE A 128 1.94 -0.85 -2.09
C ILE A 128 2.03 0.20 -3.22
N THR A 129 0.89 0.77 -3.59
CA THR A 129 0.79 1.71 -4.72
C THR A 129 1.09 3.15 -4.35
N HIS A 130 1.28 3.47 -3.07
CA HIS A 130 1.64 4.80 -2.60
C HIS A 130 2.41 4.74 -1.28
N THR A 131 3.00 5.86 -0.88
CA THR A 131 3.53 6.07 0.47
C THR A 131 2.65 7.04 1.25
N LEU A 132 2.74 7.04 2.57
CA LEU A 132 2.07 8.07 3.38
C LEU A 132 2.72 9.44 3.11
N PRO A 133 1.92 10.48 2.82
CA PRO A 133 2.45 11.84 2.72
C PRO A 133 3.16 12.24 4.01
N MET A 134 4.24 13.01 3.88
CA MET A 134 4.99 13.62 4.99
C MET A 134 5.81 12.67 5.88
N GLU A 135 5.76 11.35 5.69
CA GLU A 135 6.59 10.39 6.45
C GLU A 135 8.04 10.32 5.94
N GLY A 136 8.33 10.83 4.73
CA GLY A 136 9.67 10.78 4.15
C GLY A 136 10.18 9.37 3.84
N THR A 137 9.28 8.38 3.77
CA THR A 137 9.61 6.98 3.45
C THR A 137 10.24 6.87 2.06
N PRO A 138 11.32 6.10 1.89
CA PRO A 138 11.86 5.81 0.56
C PRO A 138 10.80 5.07 -0.27
N HIS A 139 10.76 5.25 -1.60
CA HIS A 139 9.80 4.52 -2.44
C HIS A 139 10.17 3.05 -2.65
N ARG A 140 11.46 2.73 -2.54
CA ARG A 140 12.03 1.41 -2.77
C ARG A 140 13.22 1.17 -1.85
N VAL A 141 13.45 -0.09 -1.51
CA VAL A 141 14.65 -0.58 -0.82
C VAL A 141 15.32 -1.60 -1.74
N THR A 142 16.63 -1.44 -1.95
CA THR A 142 17.43 -2.35 -2.75
C THR A 142 18.37 -3.13 -1.84
N ILE A 143 18.32 -4.46 -1.95
CA ILE A 143 19.11 -5.42 -1.19
C ILE A 143 20.16 -6.00 -2.14
N PRO A 144 21.47 -5.71 -1.94
CA PRO A 144 22.53 -6.33 -2.71
C PRO A 144 22.65 -7.81 -2.34
N LEU A 145 22.93 -8.66 -3.32
CA LEU A 145 23.12 -10.10 -3.15
C LEU A 145 24.59 -10.50 -3.31
N PRO A 146 25.02 -11.65 -2.72
CA PRO A 146 26.42 -12.09 -2.77
C PRO A 146 26.98 -12.34 -4.18
N ASP A 147 26.12 -12.62 -5.15
CA ASP A 147 26.50 -12.86 -6.56
C ASP A 147 26.69 -11.57 -7.37
N GLY A 148 26.58 -10.41 -6.72
CA GLY A 148 26.69 -9.08 -7.35
C GLY A 148 25.39 -8.56 -7.96
N SER A 149 24.31 -9.35 -7.93
CA SER A 149 22.97 -8.88 -8.30
C SER A 149 22.29 -8.11 -7.15
N ALA A 150 21.09 -7.59 -7.38
CA ALA A 150 20.31 -6.92 -6.35
C ALA A 150 18.82 -7.19 -6.50
N ARG A 151 18.11 -7.28 -5.37
CA ARG A 151 16.64 -7.35 -5.31
C ARG A 151 16.11 -6.02 -4.84
N THR A 152 15.10 -5.50 -5.53
CA THR A 152 14.46 -4.23 -5.16
C THR A 152 13.01 -4.48 -4.79
N PHE A 153 12.63 -4.00 -3.61
CA PHE A 153 11.28 -4.07 -3.07
C PHE A 153 10.71 -2.67 -2.94
N ARG A 154 9.40 -2.54 -3.15
CA ARG A 154 8.69 -1.29 -2.90
C ARG A 154 8.43 -1.12 -1.43
N VAL A 155 8.39 0.15 -1.03
CA VAL A 155 7.84 0.56 0.25
C VAL A 155 6.51 1.23 -0.05
N GLY A 156 5.45 0.66 0.48
CA GLY A 156 4.12 1.22 0.35
C GLY A 156 3.73 2.09 1.54
N SER A 157 2.45 2.04 1.86
CA SER A 157 1.84 2.76 2.96
C SER A 157 1.31 1.79 4.01
N ARG A 158 1.15 2.29 5.23
CA ARG A 158 0.31 1.66 6.25
C ARG A 158 -1.13 1.41 5.81
N LEU A 159 -1.67 2.26 4.94
CA LEU A 159 -3.10 2.29 4.62
C LEU A 159 -3.35 1.94 3.16
N THR A 160 -4.53 1.40 2.87
CA THR A 160 -5.06 1.32 1.51
C THR A 160 -5.04 2.71 0.85
N ASN A 161 -4.75 2.75 -0.45
CA ASN A 161 -4.59 4.00 -1.18
C ASN A 161 -5.89 4.81 -1.16
N PRO A 162 -5.88 6.09 -0.74
CA PRO A 162 -7.07 6.92 -0.75
C PRO A 162 -7.66 7.11 -2.15
N LEU A 163 -6.88 6.94 -3.22
CA LEU A 163 -7.41 6.94 -4.60
C LEU A 163 -8.23 5.69 -4.93
N HIS A 164 -8.04 4.58 -4.21
CA HIS A 164 -8.78 3.34 -4.39
C HIS A 164 -9.94 3.21 -3.39
N GLN A 165 -9.88 3.93 -2.28
CA GLN A 165 -10.91 3.96 -1.24
C GLN A 165 -11.04 5.37 -0.67
N TRP A 166 -12.12 6.05 -1.01
CA TRP A 166 -12.51 7.38 -0.52
C TRP A 166 -14.05 7.46 -0.48
N PRO A 167 -14.66 8.22 0.44
CA PRO A 167 -14.07 9.03 1.51
C PRO A 167 -13.78 8.25 2.80
N ASP A 168 -12.86 8.79 3.61
CA ASP A 168 -12.70 8.37 4.99
C ASP A 168 -13.81 9.03 5.84
N PRO A 169 -14.50 8.29 6.73
CA PRO A 169 -15.45 8.89 7.66
C PRO A 169 -14.72 9.76 8.69
N VAL A 170 -15.46 10.56 9.48
CA VAL A 170 -14.84 11.29 10.61
C VAL A 170 -14.39 10.32 11.72
N VAL A 171 -15.26 9.35 12.03
CA VAL A 171 -15.00 8.26 12.97
C VAL A 171 -15.28 6.96 12.23
N TYR A 172 -14.32 6.05 12.25
CA TYR A 172 -14.54 4.68 11.78
C TYR A 172 -15.04 3.84 12.95
N VAL A 173 -16.19 3.21 12.79
CA VAL A 173 -16.74 2.27 13.78
C VAL A 173 -16.55 0.87 13.24
N HIS A 174 -15.67 0.10 13.87
CA HIS A 174 -15.38 -1.27 13.46
C HIS A 174 -16.63 -2.14 13.59
N ALA A 175 -17.10 -2.70 12.48
CA ALA A 175 -18.43 -3.29 12.40
C ALA A 175 -18.66 -4.46 13.37
N ALA A 176 -17.64 -5.30 13.58
CA ALA A 176 -17.79 -6.48 14.43
C ALA A 176 -17.64 -6.20 15.92
N SER A 177 -16.82 -5.21 16.32
CA SER A 177 -16.56 -4.92 17.75
C SER A 177 -17.24 -3.66 18.26
N GLY A 178 -17.74 -2.79 17.38
CA GLY A 178 -18.24 -1.46 17.73
C GLY A 178 -17.15 -0.47 18.17
N GLN A 179 -15.87 -0.85 18.08
CA GLN A 179 -14.75 0.01 18.46
C GLN A 179 -14.72 1.26 17.57
N GLN A 180 -14.63 2.43 18.21
CA GLN A 180 -14.45 3.71 17.51
C GLN A 180 -12.96 3.98 17.30
N LEU A 181 -12.60 4.32 16.07
CA LEU A 181 -11.23 4.55 15.60
C LEU A 181 -11.16 5.84 14.78
N SER A 182 -9.93 6.24 14.43
CA SER A 182 -9.73 7.34 13.49
C SER A 182 -10.44 7.04 12.17
N GLY A 183 -11.01 8.05 11.52
CA GLY A 183 -11.58 7.93 10.19
C GLY A 183 -10.70 7.17 9.20
N SER A 184 -9.40 7.49 9.18
CA SER A 184 -8.41 6.87 8.31
C SER A 184 -8.18 5.38 8.58
N ASP A 185 -8.53 4.87 9.77
CA ASP A 185 -8.42 3.43 10.06
C ASP A 185 -9.42 2.59 9.27
N THR A 186 -10.41 3.19 8.60
CA THR A 186 -11.24 2.46 7.61
C THR A 186 -10.40 1.88 6.46
N ARG A 187 -9.21 2.45 6.20
CA ARG A 187 -8.24 1.97 5.20
C ARG A 187 -7.13 1.09 5.80
N ASN A 188 -7.20 0.79 7.09
CA ASN A 188 -6.23 -0.02 7.81
C ASN A 188 -6.70 -1.48 7.83
N LEU A 189 -5.99 -2.37 7.12
CA LEU A 189 -6.36 -3.78 7.02
C LEU A 189 -6.38 -4.46 8.39
N ASN A 190 -5.43 -4.12 9.28
CA ASN A 190 -5.35 -4.66 10.64
C ASN A 190 -6.40 -4.05 11.60
N ARG A 191 -7.35 -3.26 11.09
CA ARG A 191 -8.53 -2.75 11.80
C ARG A 191 -9.84 -3.13 11.11
N SER A 192 -9.75 -3.99 10.10
CA SER A 192 -10.89 -4.33 9.26
C SER A 192 -11.37 -5.77 9.47
N TYR A 193 -10.61 -6.66 10.11
CA TYR A 193 -11.00 -8.06 10.36
C TYR A 193 -12.16 -8.18 11.36
N PRO A 194 -13.18 -9.03 11.09
CA PRO A 194 -13.23 -10.09 10.07
C PRO A 194 -13.70 -9.65 8.67
N GLY A 195 -13.77 -8.34 8.42
CA GLY A 195 -14.18 -7.79 7.15
C GLY A 195 -15.68 -7.76 6.93
N ARG A 196 -16.07 -7.19 5.79
CA ARG A 196 -17.46 -7.11 5.34
C ARG A 196 -17.52 -7.32 3.82
N PRO A 197 -18.37 -8.23 3.33
CA PRO A 197 -18.51 -8.46 1.89
C PRO A 197 -19.14 -7.26 1.17
N ASP A 198 -19.95 -6.46 1.87
CA ASP A 198 -20.61 -5.25 1.40
C ASP A 198 -19.91 -3.95 1.87
N GLY A 199 -18.71 -4.07 2.44
CA GLY A 199 -17.96 -2.96 3.02
C GLY A 199 -17.07 -2.21 2.03
N THR A 200 -16.17 -1.42 2.60
CA THR A 200 -15.10 -0.72 1.87
C THR A 200 -14.15 -1.71 1.17
N LEU A 201 -13.23 -1.22 0.33
CA LEU A 201 -12.23 -2.09 -0.32
C LEU A 201 -11.41 -2.86 0.73
N THR A 202 -10.92 -2.18 1.76
CA THR A 202 -10.13 -2.79 2.84
C THR A 202 -10.93 -3.82 3.64
N GLU A 203 -12.21 -3.54 3.93
CA GLU A 203 -13.09 -4.51 4.60
C GLU A 203 -13.40 -5.74 3.72
N ARG A 204 -13.52 -5.57 2.41
CA ARG A 204 -13.71 -6.68 1.45
C ARG A 204 -12.45 -7.54 1.31
N VAL A 205 -11.28 -6.93 1.36
CA VAL A 205 -10.00 -7.67 1.43
C VAL A 205 -9.90 -8.44 2.74
N ALA A 206 -10.22 -7.82 3.88
CA ALA A 206 -10.24 -8.48 5.18
C ALA A 206 -11.25 -9.65 5.28
N TYR A 207 -12.34 -9.58 4.52
CA TYR A 207 -13.34 -10.65 4.43
C TYR A 207 -12.88 -11.82 3.57
N ALA A 208 -12.08 -11.54 2.54
CA ALA A 208 -11.59 -12.55 1.61
C ALA A 208 -10.39 -13.34 2.16
N ILE A 209 -9.61 -12.72 3.05
CA ILE A 209 -8.48 -13.33 3.79
C ILE A 209 -9.02 -14.14 4.97
#